data_AF-A0A8T5RTF6-F1
#
_entry.id   AF-A0A8T5RTF6-F1
#
_cell.length_a   1.000
_cell.length_b   1.000
_cell.length_c   1.000
_cell.angle_alpha   90.00
_cell.angle_beta   90.00
_cell.angle_gamma   90.00
#
_symmetry.space_group_name_H-M   'P 1'
#
loop_
_entity.id
_entity.type
_entity.pdbx_description
1 polymer ?
#
loop_
_entity_poly.entity_id
_entity_poly.type
_entity_poly.pdbx_seq_one_letter_code
_entity_poly.pdbx_strand_id
1 'polypeptide(L)'
;MAVNFIIIIVLALVFGSFFFLADYFEHKIIKLHGSFIAGISVVYFFLVVLPEISERLPEFPFDLTFFEYLFVLIGFVFIHITEKLILQKVESGTQKKMRKLLGKEQTLEAVQHNMERILTRELKHDELDEVALKDIARTLTAMNDQEEEMKSTINSYKIKIQDHINMDLHKFRLITDYIYHFLIGIILIGLLSIEIISGILFFVYAFFRALVSRRSERHIIFTDLEIYEEAEHEHRPIFKIFLSTAAFTGIFIGLLMNTFIPINLELLFIFYSFISGVILYVIVREVIPEKEQGSPIKFMIGLIGFTLVIVIINIFTNVL
;
A
#
# COMPACT_ATOMS: atom_id res chain seq x y z
N MET A 1 25.58 11.45 -30.37
CA MET A 1 25.95 10.75 -29.11
C MET A 1 26.05 11.71 -27.92
N ALA A 2 26.96 12.71 -27.91
CA ALA A 2 27.09 13.61 -26.76
C ALA A 2 25.85 14.48 -26.45
N VAL A 3 25.16 14.98 -27.48
CA VAL A 3 23.94 15.81 -27.30
C VAL A 3 22.81 15.00 -26.65
N ASN A 4 22.58 13.76 -27.09
CA ASN A 4 21.56 12.88 -26.51
C ASN A 4 21.86 12.56 -25.03
N PHE A 5 23.14 12.33 -24.70
CA PHE A 5 23.54 12.06 -23.32
C PHE A 5 23.30 13.26 -22.39
N ILE A 6 23.59 14.49 -22.84
CA ILE A 6 23.30 15.72 -22.08
C ILE A 6 21.79 15.86 -21.85
N ILE A 7 20.96 15.61 -22.88
CA ILE A 7 19.50 15.65 -22.77
C ILE A 7 19.01 14.64 -21.72
N ILE A 8 19.52 13.40 -21.74
CA ILE A 8 19.17 12.37 -20.76
C ILE A 8 19.51 12.82 -19.33
N ILE A 9 20.70 13.38 -19.10
CA ILE A 9 21.09 13.89 -17.78
C ILE A 9 20.16 15.00 -17.32
N VAL A 10 19.87 15.97 -18.20
CA VAL A 10 18.98 17.10 -17.85
C VAL A 10 17.59 16.60 -17.50
N LEU A 11 17.01 15.71 -18.31
CA LEU A 11 15.70 15.12 -18.05
C LEU A 11 15.69 14.32 -16.74
N ALA A 12 16.70 13.49 -16.51
CA ALA A 12 16.81 12.70 -15.30
C ALA A 12 16.90 13.57 -14.04
N LEU A 13 17.68 14.67 -14.08
CA LEU A 13 17.75 15.60 -12.96
C LEU A 13 16.42 16.31 -12.70
N VAL A 14 15.73 16.75 -13.75
CA VAL A 14 14.39 17.35 -13.64
C VAL A 14 13.41 16.35 -13.01
N PHE A 15 13.39 15.11 -13.49
CA PHE A 15 12.53 14.05 -12.97
C PHE A 15 12.88 13.68 -11.52
N GLY A 16 14.16 13.57 -11.19
CA GLY A 16 14.63 13.37 -9.82
C GLY A 16 14.19 14.49 -8.88
N SER A 17 14.23 15.75 -9.34
CA SER A 17 13.72 16.90 -8.56
C SER A 17 12.22 16.79 -8.33
N PHE A 18 11.41 16.38 -9.32
CA PHE A 18 9.99 16.16 -9.11
C PHE A 18 9.70 15.08 -8.06
N PHE A 19 10.41 13.94 -8.11
CA PHE A 19 10.31 12.91 -7.08
C PHE A 19 10.72 13.43 -5.70
N PHE A 20 11.85 14.13 -5.61
CA PHE A 20 12.31 14.71 -4.36
C PHE A 20 11.27 15.68 -3.77
N LEU A 21 10.68 16.55 -4.59
CA LEU A 21 9.66 17.49 -4.15
C LEU A 21 8.38 16.78 -3.70
N ALA A 22 7.92 15.78 -4.47
CA ALA A 22 6.78 14.95 -4.09
C ALA A 22 7.04 14.27 -2.75
N ASP A 23 8.25 13.76 -2.56
CA ASP A 23 8.63 12.97 -1.41
C ASP A 23 8.87 13.81 -0.16
N TYR A 24 9.41 15.03 -0.31
CA TYR A 24 9.78 15.90 0.80
C TYR A 24 8.60 16.70 1.35
N PHE A 25 7.73 17.21 0.47
CA PHE A 25 6.65 18.13 0.86
C PHE A 25 5.35 17.44 1.24
N GLU A 26 5.24 16.14 0.97
CA GLU A 26 4.35 15.06 1.47
C GLU A 26 2.83 15.32 1.64
N HIS A 27 2.37 16.55 1.85
CA HIS A 27 0.98 16.90 2.17
C HIS A 27 0.51 18.25 1.59
N LYS A 28 1.39 19.06 0.96
CA LYS A 28 1.06 20.45 0.58
C LYS A 28 0.85 20.70 -0.92
N ILE A 29 1.16 19.76 -1.79
CA ILE A 29 1.29 20.08 -3.23
C ILE A 29 -0.07 19.99 -3.96
N ILE A 30 -0.73 18.83 -4.06
CA ILE A 30 -2.02 18.68 -4.79
C ILE A 30 -2.88 17.57 -4.17
N LYS A 31 -4.18 17.83 -3.93
CA LYS A 31 -5.17 16.82 -3.52
C LYS A 31 -5.97 16.30 -4.73
N LEU A 32 -5.50 15.26 -5.41
CA LEU A 32 -6.27 14.57 -6.46
C LEU A 32 -7.24 13.54 -5.84
N HIS A 33 -8.14 12.89 -6.57
CA HIS A 33 -8.94 11.79 -5.99
C HIS A 33 -8.27 10.44 -6.24
N GLY A 34 -8.30 9.50 -5.28
CA GLY A 34 -7.71 8.16 -5.45
C GLY A 34 -8.23 7.46 -6.70
N SER A 35 -9.54 7.45 -6.91
CA SER A 35 -10.16 6.85 -8.11
C SER A 35 -9.65 7.43 -9.43
N PHE A 36 -9.38 8.74 -9.51
CA PHE A 36 -8.86 9.36 -10.74
C PHE A 36 -7.48 8.81 -11.07
N ILE A 37 -6.61 8.71 -10.07
CA ILE A 37 -5.27 8.19 -10.29
C ILE A 37 -5.30 6.67 -10.53
N ALA A 38 -6.21 5.93 -9.90
CA ALA A 38 -6.45 4.52 -10.23
C ALA A 38 -6.77 4.31 -11.71
N GLY A 39 -7.61 5.16 -12.30
CA GLY A 39 -7.88 5.14 -13.74
C GLY A 39 -6.62 5.35 -14.59
N ILE A 40 -5.80 6.35 -14.24
CA ILE A 40 -4.50 6.61 -14.89
C ILE A 40 -3.57 5.38 -14.78
N SER A 41 -3.43 4.83 -13.58
CA SER A 41 -2.50 3.73 -13.29
C SER A 41 -2.89 2.45 -14.01
N VAL A 42 -4.18 2.11 -14.06
CA VAL A 42 -4.67 0.95 -14.81
C VAL A 42 -4.36 1.12 -16.30
N VAL A 43 -4.69 2.28 -16.88
CA VAL A 43 -4.41 2.53 -18.31
C VAL A 43 -2.93 2.47 -18.62
N TYR A 44 -2.09 3.11 -17.80
CA TYR A 44 -0.65 3.06 -17.98
C TYR A 44 -0.12 1.62 -17.97
N PHE A 45 -0.55 0.82 -17.00
CA PHE A 45 -0.11 -0.56 -16.88
C PHE A 45 -0.49 -1.39 -18.12
N PHE A 46 -1.74 -1.31 -18.55
CA PHE A 46 -2.23 -2.14 -19.66
C PHE A 46 -1.84 -1.64 -21.05
N LEU A 47 -1.74 -0.32 -21.27
CA LEU A 47 -1.47 0.25 -22.59
C LEU A 47 -0.01 0.64 -22.83
N VAL A 48 0.82 0.70 -21.79
CA VAL A 48 2.24 1.07 -21.91
C VAL A 48 3.13 -0.05 -21.38
N VAL A 49 2.96 -0.45 -20.12
CA VAL A 49 3.90 -1.37 -19.46
C VAL A 49 3.84 -2.78 -20.04
N LEU A 50 2.65 -3.37 -20.15
CA LEU A 50 2.52 -4.74 -20.67
C LEU A 50 3.01 -4.86 -22.14
N PRO A 51 2.60 -3.97 -23.07
CA PRO A 51 3.14 -3.99 -24.43
C PRO A 51 4.67 -3.81 -24.47
N GLU A 52 5.23 -2.86 -23.70
CA GLU A 52 6.67 -2.62 -23.65
C GLU A 52 7.43 -3.88 -23.17
N ILE A 53 6.90 -4.61 -22.18
CA ILE A 53 7.47 -5.88 -21.73
C ILE A 53 7.38 -6.94 -22.83
N SER A 54 6.21 -7.07 -23.46
CA SER A 54 5.96 -8.06 -24.51
C SER A 54 6.90 -7.90 -25.70
N GLU A 55 7.13 -6.66 -26.13
CA GLU A 55 7.91 -6.35 -27.33
C GLU A 55 9.43 -6.35 -27.10
N ARG A 56 9.89 -6.06 -25.87
CA ARG A 56 11.33 -5.81 -25.59
C ARG A 56 12.02 -6.83 -24.71
N LEU A 57 11.30 -7.79 -24.13
CA LEU A 57 11.93 -8.90 -23.40
C LEU A 57 12.60 -9.86 -24.44
N PRO A 58 13.93 -10.03 -24.46
CA PRO A 58 14.60 -10.54 -25.67
C PRO A 58 14.43 -12.03 -25.98
N GLU A 59 13.94 -12.85 -25.06
CA GLU A 59 13.53 -14.24 -25.29
C GLU A 59 12.75 -14.70 -24.05
N PHE A 60 11.71 -15.51 -24.22
CA PHE A 60 10.91 -15.98 -23.09
C PHE A 60 11.77 -16.82 -22.15
N PRO A 61 11.53 -16.80 -20.82
CA PRO A 61 12.13 -17.79 -19.95
C PRO A 61 11.80 -19.20 -20.49
N PHE A 62 12.83 -19.96 -20.83
CA PHE A 62 12.72 -21.32 -21.39
C PHE A 62 12.06 -21.41 -22.77
N ASP A 63 12.02 -20.33 -23.57
CA ASP A 63 11.37 -20.27 -24.90
C ASP A 63 9.86 -20.57 -24.87
N LEU A 64 9.23 -20.44 -23.70
CA LEU A 64 7.81 -20.72 -23.51
C LEU A 64 7.02 -19.42 -23.35
N THR A 65 6.12 -19.16 -24.29
CA THR A 65 5.24 -17.98 -24.31
C THR A 65 4.42 -17.81 -23.01
N PHE A 66 4.10 -18.91 -22.31
CA PHE A 66 3.39 -18.83 -21.02
C PHE A 66 4.20 -18.12 -19.91
N PHE A 67 5.53 -18.03 -20.03
CA PHE A 67 6.40 -17.35 -19.07
C PHE A 67 6.71 -15.89 -19.41
N GLU A 68 6.06 -15.31 -20.44
CA GLU A 68 6.23 -13.91 -20.85
C GLU A 68 6.13 -12.92 -19.67
N TYR A 69 5.14 -13.10 -18.79
CA TYR A 69 4.93 -12.26 -17.62
C TYR A 69 5.42 -12.87 -16.31
N LEU A 70 6.33 -13.86 -16.37
CA LEU A 70 6.82 -14.55 -15.17
C LEU A 70 7.44 -13.56 -14.17
N PHE A 71 8.26 -12.63 -14.62
CA PHE A 71 8.89 -11.65 -13.72
C PHE A 71 7.89 -10.64 -13.15
N VAL A 72 6.84 -10.30 -13.91
CA VAL A 72 5.71 -9.50 -13.40
C VAL A 72 5.00 -10.27 -12.28
N LEU A 73 4.73 -11.56 -12.47
CA LEU A 73 4.13 -12.40 -11.44
C LEU A 73 5.02 -12.52 -10.21
N ILE A 74 6.33 -12.72 -10.38
CA ILE A 74 7.29 -12.80 -9.27
C ILE A 74 7.28 -11.49 -8.47
N GLY A 75 7.31 -10.33 -9.14
CA GLY A 75 7.24 -9.03 -8.47
C GLY A 75 5.94 -8.83 -7.68
N PHE A 76 4.81 -9.20 -8.26
CA PHE A 76 3.51 -9.14 -7.60
C PHE A 76 3.45 -10.05 -6.36
N VAL A 77 3.85 -11.31 -6.51
CA VAL A 77 3.84 -12.32 -5.44
C VAL A 77 4.81 -11.95 -4.33
N PHE A 78 5.98 -11.41 -4.66
CA PHE A 78 6.98 -10.97 -3.69
C PHE A 78 6.39 -9.98 -2.70
N ILE A 79 5.77 -8.90 -3.20
CA ILE A 79 5.17 -7.87 -2.32
C ILE A 79 4.00 -8.44 -1.52
N HIS A 80 3.13 -9.22 -2.16
CA HIS A 80 2.00 -9.85 -1.49
C HIS A 80 2.44 -10.71 -0.30
N ILE A 81 3.43 -11.59 -0.51
CA ILE A 81 3.96 -12.47 0.54
C ILE A 81 4.61 -11.63 1.64
N THR A 82 5.41 -10.62 1.31
CA THR A 82 6.07 -9.81 2.33
C THR A 82 5.08 -9.04 3.20
N GLU A 83 4.05 -8.41 2.62
CA GLU A 83 2.97 -7.76 3.39
C GLU A 83 2.29 -8.78 4.32
N LYS A 84 1.92 -9.96 3.81
CA LYS A 84 1.27 -10.99 4.62
C LYS A 84 2.14 -11.52 5.74
N LEU A 85 3.44 -11.69 5.51
CA LEU A 85 4.37 -12.11 6.56
C LEU A 85 4.48 -11.08 7.68
N ILE A 86 4.48 -9.78 7.37
CA ILE A 86 4.49 -8.72 8.39
C ILE A 86 3.21 -8.76 9.22
N LEU A 87 2.05 -8.86 8.55
CA LEU A 87 0.75 -8.96 9.22
C LEU A 87 0.64 -10.20 10.11
N GLN A 88 1.24 -11.32 9.71
CA GLN A 88 1.24 -12.55 10.50
C GLN A 88 2.26 -12.56 11.64
N LYS A 89 3.35 -11.79 11.53
CA LYS A 89 4.44 -11.75 12.53
C LYS A 89 4.03 -11.04 13.82
N VAL A 90 2.99 -10.23 13.76
CA VAL A 90 2.33 -9.61 14.92
C VAL A 90 2.16 -10.64 16.02
N GLU A 91 2.59 -10.29 17.23
CA GLU A 91 2.75 -11.19 18.37
C GLU A 91 1.50 -12.09 18.56
N SER A 92 1.57 -13.30 18.00
CA SER A 92 0.43 -14.23 17.93
C SER A 92 -0.09 -14.60 19.32
N GLY A 93 0.78 -14.50 20.34
CA GLY A 93 0.43 -14.61 21.75
C GLY A 93 -0.51 -13.51 22.22
N THR A 94 -0.31 -12.26 21.79
CA THR A 94 -1.13 -11.10 22.17
C THR A 94 -2.49 -11.15 21.48
N GLN A 95 -2.53 -11.51 20.19
CA GLN A 95 -3.79 -11.76 19.48
C GLN A 95 -4.59 -12.91 20.12
N LYS A 96 -3.93 -14.03 20.46
CA LYS A 96 -4.57 -15.20 21.09
C LYS A 96 -5.14 -14.86 22.47
N LYS A 97 -4.40 -14.08 23.29
CA LYS A 97 -4.88 -13.61 24.59
C LYS A 97 -6.10 -12.71 24.43
N MET A 98 -6.08 -11.78 23.47
CA MET A 98 -7.21 -10.89 23.23
C MET A 98 -8.45 -11.65 22.76
N ARG A 99 -8.33 -12.57 21.79
CA ARG A 99 -9.44 -13.44 21.37
C ARG A 99 -10.04 -14.24 22.53
N LYS A 100 -9.20 -14.71 23.46
CA LYS A 100 -9.66 -15.40 24.67
C LYS A 100 -10.43 -14.46 25.62
N LEU A 101 -10.02 -13.19 25.73
CA LEU A 101 -10.71 -12.19 26.55
C LEU A 101 -12.06 -11.81 25.93
N LEU A 102 -12.12 -11.57 24.62
CA LEU A 102 -13.37 -11.31 23.89
C LEU A 102 -14.39 -12.45 24.07
N GLY A 103 -13.94 -13.71 23.98
CA GLY A 103 -14.83 -14.85 24.23
C GLY A 103 -15.34 -14.92 25.69
N LYS A 104 -14.53 -14.50 26.67
CA LYS A 104 -14.96 -14.41 28.08
C LYS A 104 -15.94 -13.27 28.31
N GLU A 105 -15.73 -12.12 27.68
CA GLU A 105 -16.64 -10.97 27.71
C GLU A 105 -18.02 -11.34 27.19
N GLN A 106 -18.10 -11.93 25.99
CA GLN A 106 -19.38 -12.39 25.42
C GLN A 106 -20.11 -13.38 26.34
N THR A 107 -19.35 -14.26 27.01
CA THR A 107 -19.94 -15.20 27.98
C THR A 107 -20.46 -14.45 29.21
N LEU A 108 -19.73 -13.45 29.70
CA LEU A 108 -20.10 -12.64 30.87
C LEU A 108 -21.37 -11.82 30.60
N GLU A 109 -21.43 -11.14 29.45
CA GLU A 109 -22.61 -10.39 28.99
C GLU A 109 -23.85 -11.30 28.89
N ALA A 110 -23.69 -12.52 28.34
CA ALA A 110 -24.78 -13.48 28.27
C ALA A 110 -25.28 -13.94 29.65
N VAL A 111 -24.38 -14.10 30.64
CA VAL A 111 -24.77 -14.45 32.01
C VAL A 111 -25.46 -13.28 32.71
N GLN A 112 -24.94 -12.05 32.57
CA GLN A 112 -25.58 -10.84 33.11
C GLN A 112 -26.99 -10.68 32.57
N HIS A 113 -27.18 -10.80 31.25
CA HIS A 113 -28.50 -10.69 30.63
C HIS A 113 -29.49 -11.74 31.16
N ASN A 114 -29.03 -12.98 31.39
CA ASN A 114 -29.86 -14.02 32.00
C ASN A 114 -30.22 -13.70 33.46
N MET A 115 -29.26 -13.18 34.24
CA MET A 115 -29.48 -12.78 35.63
C MET A 115 -30.43 -11.58 35.76
N GLU A 116 -30.31 -10.57 34.91
CA GLU A 116 -31.26 -9.45 34.84
C GLU A 116 -32.67 -9.93 34.54
N ARG A 117 -32.82 -10.91 33.64
CA ARG A 117 -34.11 -11.51 33.31
C ARG A 117 -34.71 -12.26 34.51
N ILE A 118 -33.88 -12.99 35.27
CA ILE A 118 -34.31 -13.67 36.51
C ILE A 118 -34.73 -12.63 37.55
N LEU A 119 -33.91 -11.60 37.80
CA LEU A 119 -34.22 -10.52 38.72
C LEU A 119 -35.55 -9.83 38.37
N THR A 120 -35.74 -9.51 37.08
CA THR A 120 -36.97 -8.88 36.58
C THR A 120 -38.19 -9.76 36.75
N ARG A 121 -38.03 -11.09 36.69
CA ARG A 121 -39.11 -12.05 36.91
C ARG A 121 -39.47 -12.15 38.40
N GLU A 122 -38.47 -12.21 39.26
CA GLU A 122 -38.65 -12.33 40.70
C GLU A 122 -39.29 -11.07 41.29
N LEU A 123 -38.89 -9.89 40.82
CA LEU A 123 -39.50 -8.60 41.17
C LEU A 123 -40.98 -8.48 40.80
N LYS A 124 -41.52 -9.40 39.97
CA LYS A 124 -42.94 -9.45 39.56
C LYS A 124 -43.75 -10.49 40.35
N HIS A 125 -43.16 -11.23 41.28
CA HIS A 125 -43.88 -12.17 42.15
C HIS A 125 -44.36 -11.48 43.43
N ASP A 126 -45.51 -11.94 43.94
CA ASP A 126 -46.19 -11.34 45.11
C ASP A 126 -45.46 -11.62 46.44
N GLU A 127 -44.64 -12.68 46.50
CA GLU A 127 -43.74 -12.99 47.61
C GLU A 127 -42.29 -12.81 47.17
N LEU A 128 -41.64 -11.76 47.67
CA LEU A 128 -40.26 -11.41 47.33
C LEU A 128 -39.29 -12.04 48.35
N ASP A 129 -38.35 -12.86 47.88
CA ASP A 129 -37.18 -13.23 48.67
C ASP A 129 -36.13 -12.10 48.61
N GLU A 130 -36.20 -11.19 49.56
CA GLU A 130 -35.31 -10.03 49.66
C GLU A 130 -33.82 -10.43 49.77
N VAL A 131 -33.52 -11.58 50.38
CA VAL A 131 -32.15 -12.08 50.52
C VAL A 131 -31.63 -12.54 49.16
N ALA A 132 -32.42 -13.33 48.43
CA ALA A 132 -32.07 -13.76 47.09
C ALA A 132 -31.88 -12.59 46.11
N LEU A 133 -32.77 -11.59 46.15
CA LEU A 133 -32.67 -10.39 45.31
C LEU A 133 -31.40 -9.59 45.60
N LYS A 134 -31.04 -9.44 46.89
CA LYS A 134 -29.83 -8.73 47.30
C LYS A 134 -28.56 -9.45 46.87
N ASP A 135 -28.56 -10.78 46.90
CA ASP A 135 -27.42 -11.58 46.43
C ASP A 135 -27.29 -11.53 44.90
N ILE A 136 -28.39 -11.65 44.15
CA ILE A 136 -28.39 -11.48 42.68
C ILE A 136 -27.88 -10.10 42.30
N ALA A 137 -28.34 -9.04 42.98
CA ALA A 137 -27.89 -7.68 42.73
C ALA A 137 -26.39 -7.51 42.99
N ARG A 138 -25.87 -8.05 44.10
CA ARG A 138 -24.43 -8.04 44.40
C ARG A 138 -23.61 -8.77 43.35
N THR A 139 -24.06 -9.94 42.90
CA THR A 139 -23.38 -10.70 41.85
C THR A 139 -23.39 -9.95 40.52
N LEU A 140 -24.51 -9.32 40.14
CA LEU A 140 -24.59 -8.47 38.94
C LEU A 140 -23.61 -7.31 39.00
N THR A 141 -23.52 -6.61 40.14
CA THR A 141 -22.54 -5.52 40.32
C THR A 141 -21.11 -6.03 40.16
N ALA A 142 -20.75 -7.14 40.81
CA ALA A 142 -19.40 -7.71 40.69
C ALA A 142 -19.07 -8.17 39.27
N MET A 143 -20.05 -8.70 38.53
CA MET A 143 -19.88 -9.07 37.13
C MET A 143 -19.69 -7.85 36.23
N ASN A 144 -20.41 -6.76 36.48
CA ASN A 144 -20.25 -5.50 35.74
C ASN A 144 -18.84 -4.90 35.94
N ASP A 145 -18.34 -4.90 37.17
CA ASP A 145 -16.97 -4.46 37.46
C ASP A 145 -15.93 -5.32 36.72
N GLN A 146 -16.13 -6.64 36.69
CA GLN A 146 -15.26 -7.58 35.97
C GLN A 146 -15.32 -7.38 34.45
N GLU A 147 -16.50 -7.05 33.90
CA GLU A 147 -16.70 -6.74 32.49
C GLU A 147 -15.94 -5.47 32.10
N GLU A 148 -16.04 -4.41 32.90
CA GLU A 148 -15.31 -3.15 32.67
C GLU A 148 -13.79 -3.36 32.71
N GLU A 149 -13.27 -4.13 33.68
CA GLU A 149 -11.84 -4.47 33.75
C GLU A 149 -11.39 -5.23 32.49
N MET A 150 -12.21 -6.17 32.01
CA MET A 150 -11.91 -6.95 30.82
C MET A 150 -11.97 -6.11 29.55
N LYS A 151 -12.96 -5.23 29.39
CA LYS A 151 -13.06 -4.26 28.29
C LYS A 151 -11.83 -3.35 28.26
N SER A 152 -11.41 -2.84 29.40
CA SER A 152 -10.17 -2.05 29.53
C SER A 152 -8.92 -2.84 29.11
N THR A 153 -8.81 -4.10 29.54
CA THR A 153 -7.69 -4.98 29.19
C THR A 153 -7.67 -5.32 27.69
N ILE A 154 -8.82 -5.61 27.09
CA ILE A 154 -8.99 -5.82 25.65
C ILE A 154 -8.52 -4.58 24.89
N ASN A 155 -8.97 -3.39 25.30
CA ASN A 155 -8.57 -2.14 24.65
C ASN A 155 -7.06 -1.89 24.76
N SER A 156 -6.44 -2.17 25.92
CA SER A 156 -4.98 -2.07 26.08
C SER A 156 -4.23 -3.01 25.12
N TYR A 157 -4.70 -4.25 24.96
CA TYR A 157 -4.10 -5.17 23.99
C TYR A 157 -4.35 -4.74 22.55
N LYS A 158 -5.53 -4.21 22.23
CA LYS A 158 -5.86 -3.67 20.91
C LYS A 158 -4.88 -2.57 20.51
N ILE A 159 -4.65 -1.61 21.40
CA ILE A 159 -3.69 -0.51 21.20
C ILE A 159 -2.27 -1.06 21.00
N LYS A 160 -1.80 -1.97 21.88
CA LYS A 160 -0.46 -2.57 21.75
C LYS A 160 -0.26 -3.30 20.42
N ILE A 161 -1.26 -4.07 19.98
CA ILE A 161 -1.21 -4.78 18.71
C ILE A 161 -1.18 -3.76 17.56
N GLN A 162 -2.06 -2.76 17.60
CA GLN A 162 -2.15 -1.71 16.60
C GLN A 162 -0.83 -0.94 16.45
N ASP A 163 -0.24 -0.48 17.56
CA ASP A 163 1.04 0.24 17.57
C ASP A 163 2.17 -0.60 16.98
N HIS A 164 2.23 -1.88 17.32
CA HIS A 164 3.27 -2.78 16.82
C HIS A 164 3.13 -3.03 15.31
N ILE A 165 1.90 -3.29 14.85
CA ILE A 165 1.58 -3.45 13.44
C ILE A 165 1.94 -2.17 12.67
N ASN A 166 1.44 -1.02 13.13
CA ASN A 166 1.64 0.25 12.45
C ASN A 166 3.14 0.57 12.37
N MET A 167 3.91 0.34 13.44
CA MET A 167 5.35 0.53 13.43
C MET A 167 6.06 -0.35 12.38
N ASP A 168 5.73 -1.64 12.32
CA ASP A 168 6.38 -2.58 11.42
C ASP A 168 5.96 -2.39 9.97
N LEU A 169 4.67 -2.15 9.71
CA LEU A 169 4.15 -1.79 8.39
C LEU A 169 4.74 -0.48 7.91
N HIS A 170 4.84 0.54 8.77
CA HIS A 170 5.45 1.80 8.42
C HIS A 170 6.94 1.65 8.07
N LYS A 171 7.72 0.90 8.86
CA LYS A 171 9.13 0.63 8.53
C LYS A 171 9.25 -0.10 7.20
N PHE A 172 8.38 -1.08 6.97
CA PHE A 172 8.34 -1.81 5.73
C PHE A 172 8.02 -0.91 4.54
N ARG A 173 6.94 -0.11 4.64
CA ARG A 173 6.55 0.87 3.61
C ARG A 173 7.69 1.83 3.27
N LEU A 174 8.37 2.36 4.29
CA LEU A 174 9.54 3.22 4.07
C LEU A 174 10.63 2.52 3.26
N ILE A 175 10.93 1.25 3.59
CA ILE A 175 11.94 0.45 2.88
C ILE A 175 11.46 0.15 1.45
N THR A 176 10.21 -0.27 1.26
CA THR A 176 9.67 -0.60 -0.06
C THR A 176 9.57 0.62 -0.95
N ASP A 177 9.13 1.76 -0.43
CA ASP A 177 9.05 3.01 -1.19
C ASP A 177 10.44 3.51 -1.56
N TYR A 178 11.42 3.39 -0.66
CA TYR A 178 12.81 3.69 -0.98
C TYR A 178 13.33 2.80 -2.10
N ILE A 179 13.20 1.48 -1.97
CA ILE A 179 13.64 0.52 -3.00
C ILE A 179 12.92 0.79 -4.33
N TYR A 180 11.63 1.10 -4.28
CA TYR A 180 10.82 1.40 -5.45
C TYR A 180 11.29 2.67 -6.17
N HIS A 181 11.43 3.81 -5.48
CA HIS A 181 11.92 5.05 -6.08
C HIS A 181 13.37 4.93 -6.55
N PHE A 182 14.21 4.18 -5.81
CA PHE A 182 15.56 3.84 -6.25
C PHE A 182 15.56 3.07 -7.58
N LEU A 183 14.74 2.03 -7.70
CA LEU A 183 14.64 1.24 -8.93
C LEU A 183 14.02 2.03 -10.08
N ILE A 184 13.04 2.90 -9.83
CA ILE A 184 12.56 3.87 -10.82
C ILE A 184 13.73 4.70 -11.35
N GLY A 185 14.58 5.24 -10.48
CA GLY A 185 15.71 6.07 -10.91
C GLY A 185 16.65 5.33 -11.87
N ILE A 186 16.93 4.05 -11.60
CA ILE A 186 17.76 3.21 -12.49
C ILE A 186 17.05 2.93 -13.82
N ILE A 187 15.80 2.46 -13.75
CA ILE A 187 14.98 2.11 -14.93
C ILE A 187 14.79 3.34 -15.83
N LEU A 188 14.54 4.50 -15.24
CA LEU A 188 14.33 5.76 -15.94
C LEU A 188 15.53 6.12 -16.83
N ILE A 189 16.76 5.95 -16.32
CA ILE A 189 17.97 6.15 -17.12
C ILE A 189 18.05 5.15 -18.27
N GLY A 190 17.77 3.86 -18.01
CA GLY A 190 17.72 2.84 -19.05
C GLY A 190 16.73 3.17 -20.16
N LEU A 191 15.48 3.50 -19.81
CA LEU A 191 14.44 3.84 -20.78
C LEU A 191 14.77 5.12 -21.55
N LEU A 192 15.22 6.19 -20.89
CA LEU A 192 15.63 7.42 -21.56
C LEU A 192 16.79 7.22 -22.53
N SER A 193 17.63 6.20 -22.30
CA SER A 193 18.77 5.87 -23.16
C SER A 193 18.39 5.03 -24.37
N ILE A 194 17.30 4.25 -24.28
CA ILE A 194 16.74 3.46 -25.39
C ILE A 194 15.79 4.35 -26.20
N GLU A 195 14.75 4.87 -25.56
CA GLU A 195 13.74 5.73 -26.17
C GLU A 195 13.22 6.77 -25.16
N ILE A 196 13.46 8.05 -25.49
CA ILE A 196 13.12 9.19 -24.63
C ILE A 196 11.63 9.19 -24.27
N ILE A 197 10.76 8.82 -25.22
CA ILE A 197 9.29 8.80 -25.03
C ILE A 197 8.90 7.76 -23.97
N SER A 198 9.42 6.53 -24.04
CA SER A 198 9.19 5.49 -23.03
C SER A 198 9.63 5.98 -21.64
N GLY A 199 10.77 6.66 -21.56
CA GLY A 199 11.26 7.27 -20.31
C GLY A 199 10.33 8.37 -19.77
N ILE A 200 9.81 9.25 -20.62
CA ILE A 200 8.87 10.31 -20.24
C ILE A 200 7.55 9.69 -19.74
N LEU A 201 6.98 8.73 -20.47
CA LEU A 201 5.74 8.05 -20.08
C LEU A 201 5.90 7.32 -18.75
N PHE A 202 7.03 6.63 -18.56
CA PHE A 202 7.37 5.98 -17.30
C PHE A 202 7.48 6.97 -16.15
N PHE A 203 8.15 8.11 -16.36
CA PHE A 203 8.22 9.18 -15.35
C PHE A 203 6.84 9.70 -14.96
N VAL A 204 5.99 10.04 -15.94
CA VAL A 204 4.65 10.60 -15.69
C VAL A 204 3.86 9.65 -14.79
N TYR A 205 3.83 8.36 -15.14
CA TYR A 205 3.18 7.36 -14.31
C TYR A 205 3.78 7.24 -12.91
N ALA A 206 5.11 7.09 -12.83
CA ALA A 206 5.80 6.85 -11.57
C ALA A 206 5.62 8.04 -10.62
N PHE A 207 5.58 9.27 -11.15
CA PHE A 207 5.26 10.48 -10.41
C PHE A 207 3.82 10.47 -9.89
N PHE A 208 2.83 10.13 -10.72
CA PHE A 208 1.44 10.00 -10.25
C PHE A 208 1.29 8.94 -9.17
N ARG A 209 2.01 7.81 -9.26
CA ARG A 209 2.03 6.79 -8.20
C ARG A 209 2.63 7.35 -6.91
N ALA A 210 3.75 8.08 -6.98
CA ALA A 210 4.36 8.70 -5.79
C ALA A 210 3.40 9.66 -5.06
N LEU A 211 2.50 10.31 -5.81
CA LEU A 211 1.42 11.14 -5.23
C LEU A 211 0.27 10.34 -4.59
N VAL A 212 0.10 9.04 -4.90
CA VAL A 212 -0.96 8.17 -4.33
C VAL A 212 -0.47 7.32 -3.17
N SER A 213 0.71 6.72 -3.29
CA SER A 213 1.29 5.79 -2.30
C SER A 213 1.23 6.34 -0.87
N ARG A 214 1.21 7.66 -0.74
CA ARG A 214 1.23 8.43 0.51
C ARG A 214 -0.16 8.74 1.08
N ARG A 215 -1.22 8.16 0.52
CA ARG A 215 -2.62 8.40 0.91
C ARG A 215 -3.35 7.17 1.41
N SER A 216 -2.64 6.14 1.89
CA SER A 216 -3.24 4.97 2.51
C SER A 216 -4.27 5.40 3.56
N GLU A 217 -5.55 5.29 3.19
CA GLU A 217 -6.69 5.44 4.09
C GLU A 217 -6.62 4.35 5.16
N ARG A 218 -7.40 4.49 6.25
CA ARG A 218 -7.45 3.51 7.33
C ARG A 218 -7.85 2.14 6.78
N HIS A 219 -6.90 1.23 6.62
CA HIS A 219 -7.18 -0.13 6.17
C HIS A 219 -7.51 -1.01 7.38
N ILE A 220 -8.56 -1.81 7.26
CA ILE A 220 -8.92 -2.77 8.30
C ILE A 220 -7.95 -3.95 8.19
N ILE A 221 -7.14 -4.17 9.23
CA ILE A 221 -6.10 -5.22 9.23
C ILE A 221 -6.68 -6.52 9.77
N PHE A 222 -7.36 -6.44 10.91
CA PHE A 222 -8.02 -7.57 11.55
C PHE A 222 -9.47 -7.21 11.85
N THR A 223 -10.38 -7.63 10.96
CA THR A 223 -11.81 -7.32 11.09
C THR A 223 -12.42 -7.94 12.34
N ASP A 224 -11.97 -9.13 12.75
CA ASP A 224 -12.42 -9.83 13.96
C ASP A 224 -11.96 -9.16 15.26
N LEU A 225 -10.96 -8.28 15.19
CA LEU A 225 -10.35 -7.60 16.33
C LEU A 225 -10.52 -6.09 16.27
N GLU A 226 -11.19 -5.59 15.23
CA GLU A 226 -11.35 -4.17 14.91
C GLU A 226 -10.02 -3.38 14.92
N ILE A 227 -8.94 -3.99 14.44
CA ILE A 227 -7.63 -3.34 14.38
C ILE A 227 -7.49 -2.64 13.04
N TYR A 228 -7.19 -1.35 13.08
CA TYR A 228 -7.05 -0.49 11.91
C TYR A 228 -5.59 -0.08 11.73
N GLU A 229 -5.17 0.01 10.48
CA GLU A 229 -3.97 0.73 10.14
C GLU A 229 -4.23 2.22 10.29
N GLU A 230 -3.49 2.88 11.17
CA GLU A 230 -3.55 4.33 11.29
C GLU A 230 -2.41 4.94 10.49
N ALA A 231 -2.77 5.78 9.52
CA ALA A 231 -1.84 6.38 8.56
C ALA A 231 -0.99 7.53 9.15
N GLU A 232 -1.17 7.85 10.42
CA GLU A 232 -0.87 9.19 10.93
C GLU A 232 0.32 9.19 11.90
N HIS A 233 1.48 8.76 11.42
CA HIS A 233 2.75 9.10 12.05
C HIS A 233 3.58 9.90 11.06
N GLU A 234 3.62 11.22 11.29
CA GLU A 234 4.46 12.12 10.54
C GLU A 234 5.91 11.64 10.65
N HIS A 235 6.51 11.27 9.52
CA HIS A 235 7.88 10.80 9.49
C HIS A 235 8.81 11.80 10.18
N ARG A 236 9.76 11.31 10.98
CA ARG A 236 10.86 12.17 11.45
C ARG A 236 11.55 12.79 10.22
N PRO A 237 12.01 14.05 10.29
CA PRO A 237 12.56 14.76 9.14
C PRO A 237 13.72 14.01 8.45
N ILE A 238 14.50 13.24 9.22
CA ILE A 238 15.57 12.38 8.69
C ILE A 238 15.04 11.32 7.72
N PHE A 239 13.91 10.68 8.03
CA PHE A 239 13.30 9.67 7.18
C PHE A 239 12.71 10.27 5.91
N LYS A 240 12.13 11.47 5.99
CA LYS A 240 11.65 12.21 4.80
C LYS A 240 12.80 12.50 3.84
N ILE A 241 13.93 13.00 4.35
CA ILE A 241 15.12 13.27 3.52
C ILE A 241 15.69 11.98 2.93
N PHE A 242 15.79 10.92 3.72
CA PHE A 242 16.25 9.62 3.25
C PHE A 242 15.39 9.12 2.09
N LEU A 243 14.07 9.12 2.23
CA LEU A 243 13.15 8.70 1.17
C LEU A 243 13.24 9.60 -0.07
N SER A 244 13.29 10.92 0.12
CA SER A 244 13.32 11.89 -0.98
C SER A 244 14.57 11.79 -1.85
N THR A 245 15.67 11.24 -1.33
CA THR A 245 16.90 11.05 -2.10
C THR A 245 16.94 9.74 -2.88
N ALA A 246 15.98 8.82 -2.67
CA ALA A 246 15.95 7.50 -3.31
C ALA A 246 15.98 7.56 -4.85
N ALA A 247 15.16 8.43 -5.46
CA ALA A 247 15.13 8.55 -6.91
C ALA A 247 16.47 9.09 -7.46
N PHE A 248 17.08 10.06 -6.76
CA PHE A 248 18.38 10.60 -7.14
C PHE A 248 19.52 9.59 -7.00
N THR A 249 19.53 8.79 -5.93
CA THR A 249 20.53 7.72 -5.78
C THR A 249 20.36 6.69 -6.90
N GLY A 250 19.12 6.33 -7.24
CA GLY A 250 18.80 5.47 -8.38
C GLY A 250 19.29 6.05 -9.71
N ILE A 251 19.01 7.31 -9.99
CA ILE A 251 19.46 8.03 -11.19
C ILE A 251 20.99 8.04 -11.28
N PHE A 252 21.67 8.34 -10.18
CA PHE A 252 23.13 8.38 -10.14
C PHE A 252 23.74 7.00 -10.43
N ILE A 253 23.22 5.95 -9.80
CA ILE A 253 23.64 4.58 -10.08
C ILE A 253 23.32 4.18 -11.53
N GLY A 254 22.14 4.54 -12.05
CA GLY A 254 21.76 4.29 -13.44
C GLY A 254 22.71 4.96 -14.44
N LEU A 255 23.11 6.20 -14.20
CA LEU A 255 24.10 6.92 -15.01
C LEU A 255 25.48 6.24 -14.97
N LEU A 256 25.93 5.81 -13.78
CA LEU A 256 27.17 5.05 -13.64
C LEU A 256 27.10 3.72 -14.40
N MET A 257 26.01 2.97 -14.27
CA MET A 257 25.81 1.72 -14.99
C MET A 257 25.86 1.96 -16.49
N ASN A 258 25.11 2.93 -17.02
CA ASN A 258 25.12 3.26 -18.45
C ASN A 258 26.49 3.67 -18.99
N THR A 259 27.37 4.21 -18.13
CA THR A 259 28.71 4.67 -18.52
C THR A 259 29.75 3.55 -18.46
N PHE A 260 29.72 2.71 -17.42
CA PHE A 260 30.80 1.75 -17.11
C PHE A 260 30.45 0.29 -17.42
N ILE A 261 29.17 -0.04 -17.49
CA ILE A 261 28.68 -1.40 -17.70
C ILE A 261 27.83 -1.38 -18.98
N PRO A 262 28.18 -2.14 -20.03
CA PRO A 262 27.28 -2.27 -21.17
C PRO A 262 25.96 -2.84 -20.65
N ILE A 263 24.90 -2.04 -20.69
CA ILE A 263 23.60 -2.43 -20.17
C ILE A 263 23.12 -3.62 -20.99
N ASN A 264 23.04 -4.80 -20.37
CA ASN A 264 22.33 -5.92 -20.96
C ASN A 264 20.83 -5.55 -20.97
N LEU A 265 20.28 -5.36 -22.17
CA LEU A 265 18.86 -5.04 -22.38
C LEU A 265 17.96 -6.08 -21.71
N GLU A 266 18.33 -7.37 -21.74
CA GLU A 266 17.60 -8.44 -21.06
C GLU A 266 17.46 -8.15 -19.57
N LEU A 267 18.57 -7.83 -18.91
CA LEU A 267 18.62 -7.59 -17.48
C LEU A 267 17.81 -6.34 -17.10
N LEU A 268 17.86 -5.28 -17.93
CA LEU A 268 17.02 -4.10 -17.76
C LEU A 268 15.53 -4.46 -17.82
N PHE A 269 15.10 -5.22 -18.83
CA PHE A 269 13.69 -5.58 -19.01
C PHE A 269 13.21 -6.64 -18.01
N ILE A 270 14.10 -7.49 -17.46
CA ILE A 270 13.79 -8.36 -16.32
C ILE A 270 13.48 -7.52 -15.08
N PHE A 271 14.32 -6.53 -14.75
CA PHE A 271 14.07 -5.62 -13.64
C PHE A 271 12.82 -4.75 -13.87
N TYR A 272 12.63 -4.26 -15.09
CA TYR A 272 11.43 -3.54 -15.49
C TYR A 272 10.17 -4.38 -15.28
N SER A 273 10.19 -5.65 -15.71
CA SER A 273 9.08 -6.58 -15.54
C SER A 273 8.79 -6.88 -14.08
N PHE A 274 9.83 -7.13 -13.27
CA PHE A 274 9.70 -7.32 -11.83
C PHE A 274 9.06 -6.10 -11.15
N ILE A 275 9.55 -4.89 -11.44
CA ILE A 275 9.01 -3.65 -10.87
C ILE A 275 7.59 -3.36 -11.35
N SER A 276 7.26 -3.75 -12.58
CA SER A 276 5.91 -3.68 -13.11
C SER A 276 4.96 -4.60 -12.33
N GLY A 277 5.43 -5.78 -11.90
CA GLY A 277 4.70 -6.65 -10.98
C GLY A 277 4.41 -6.01 -9.62
N VAL A 278 5.43 -5.39 -9.02
CA VAL A 278 5.31 -4.60 -7.78
C VAL A 278 4.29 -3.48 -7.94
N ILE A 279 4.36 -2.76 -9.06
CA ILE A 279 3.42 -1.72 -9.46
C ILE A 279 2.00 -2.26 -9.51
N LEU A 280 1.78 -3.37 -10.21
CA LEU A 280 0.44 -3.95 -10.37
C LEU A 280 -0.16 -4.31 -9.01
N TYR A 281 0.63 -4.90 -8.11
CA TYR A 281 0.20 -5.20 -6.76
C TYR A 281 -0.29 -3.93 -6.04
N VAL A 282 0.53 -2.87 -6.07
CA VAL A 282 0.22 -1.59 -5.45
C VAL A 282 -1.02 -0.95 -6.07
N ILE A 283 -1.20 -1.04 -7.40
CA ILE A 283 -2.40 -0.54 -8.07
C ILE A 283 -3.65 -1.22 -7.51
N VAL A 284 -3.63 -2.56 -7.47
CA VAL A 284 -4.77 -3.36 -7.01
C VAL A 284 -5.03 -3.15 -5.51
N ARG A 285 -3.98 -3.02 -4.71
CA ARG A 285 -4.06 -3.02 -3.25
C ARG A 285 -4.29 -1.63 -2.65
N GLU A 286 -3.64 -0.60 -3.18
CA GLU A 286 -3.54 0.73 -2.54
C GLU A 286 -4.12 1.86 -3.39
N VAL A 287 -4.06 1.75 -4.72
CA VAL A 287 -4.50 2.84 -5.62
C VAL A 287 -6.00 2.74 -5.92
N ILE A 288 -6.50 1.53 -6.20
CA ILE A 288 -7.92 1.29 -6.44
C ILE A 288 -8.67 1.40 -5.10
N PRO A 289 -9.58 2.38 -4.93
CA PRO A 289 -10.26 2.57 -3.66
C PRO A 289 -11.14 1.36 -3.29
N GLU A 290 -11.10 0.96 -2.02
CA GLU A 290 -11.91 -0.15 -1.53
C GLU A 290 -13.39 0.25 -1.32
N LYS A 291 -14.30 -0.65 -1.73
CA LYS A 291 -15.75 -0.59 -1.44
C LYS A 291 -16.39 0.75 -1.85
N GLU A 292 -17.08 1.41 -0.91
CA GLU A 292 -17.91 2.59 -1.13
C GLU A 292 -17.11 3.90 -1.26
N GLN A 293 -15.79 3.87 -1.01
CA GLN A 293 -14.94 5.06 -1.08
C GLN A 293 -14.56 5.41 -2.54
N GLY A 294 -14.80 4.50 -3.49
CA GLY A 294 -14.54 4.70 -4.91
C GLY A 294 -15.59 5.59 -5.59
N SER A 295 -15.12 6.53 -6.42
CA SER A 295 -15.97 7.29 -7.35
C SER A 295 -15.77 6.76 -8.77
N PRO A 296 -16.74 6.01 -9.34
CA PRO A 296 -16.63 5.45 -10.69
C PRO A 296 -16.43 6.52 -11.77
N ILE A 297 -17.08 7.68 -11.62
CA ILE A 297 -16.97 8.79 -12.58
C ILE A 297 -15.54 9.33 -12.61
N LYS A 298 -14.92 9.56 -11.45
CA LYS A 298 -13.53 10.05 -11.39
C LYS A 298 -12.55 9.03 -11.95
N PHE A 299 -12.80 7.74 -11.72
CA PHE A 299 -12.04 6.66 -12.34
C PHE A 299 -12.11 6.71 -13.87
N MET A 300 -13.32 6.83 -14.43
CA MET A 300 -13.52 6.93 -15.88
C MET A 300 -12.83 8.16 -16.48
N ILE A 301 -12.85 9.31 -15.79
CA ILE A 301 -12.15 10.53 -16.24
C ILE A 301 -10.64 10.28 -16.30
N GLY A 302 -10.06 9.63 -15.29
CA GLY A 302 -8.64 9.29 -15.27
C GLY A 302 -8.27 8.31 -16.39
N LEU A 303 -9.09 7.27 -16.57
CA LEU A 303 -8.92 6.26 -17.62
C LEU A 303 -8.96 6.90 -19.00
N ILE A 304 -10.05 7.56 -19.37
CA ILE A 304 -10.22 8.17 -20.70
C ILE A 304 -9.18 9.27 -20.92
N GLY A 305 -8.97 10.13 -19.93
CA GLY A 305 -8.02 11.23 -20.03
C GLY A 305 -6.60 10.75 -20.31
N PHE A 306 -6.15 9.71 -19.60
CA PHE A 306 -4.80 9.18 -19.82
C PHE A 306 -4.67 8.38 -21.12
N THR A 307 -5.72 7.66 -21.53
CA THR A 307 -5.74 7.03 -22.86
C THR A 307 -5.57 8.06 -23.97
N LEU A 308 -6.28 9.20 -23.89
CA LEU A 308 -6.12 10.28 -24.85
C LEU A 308 -4.70 10.84 -24.87
N VAL A 309 -4.06 11.01 -23.70
CA VAL A 309 -2.67 11.44 -23.62
C VAL A 309 -1.73 10.47 -24.34
N ILE A 310 -1.87 9.16 -24.10
CA ILE A 310 -1.07 8.13 -24.77
C ILE A 310 -1.28 8.17 -26.29
N VAL A 311 -2.54 8.24 -26.74
CA VAL A 311 -2.88 8.29 -28.17
C VAL A 311 -2.29 9.54 -28.83
N ILE A 312 -2.41 10.70 -28.19
CA ILE A 312 -1.83 11.96 -28.69
C ILE A 312 -0.32 11.82 -28.83
N ILE A 313 0.38 11.36 -27.78
CA ILE A 313 1.83 11.16 -27.81
C ILE A 313 2.21 10.21 -28.95
N ASN A 314 1.54 9.05 -29.05
CA ASN A 314 1.82 8.05 -30.08
C ASN A 314 1.62 8.59 -31.51
N ILE A 315 0.58 9.38 -31.75
CA ILE A 315 0.37 10.03 -33.06
C ILE A 315 1.52 10.98 -33.37
N PHE A 316 1.92 11.84 -32.43
CA PHE A 316 3.01 12.79 -32.65
C PHE A 316 4.37 12.11 -32.85
N THR A 317 4.58 10.93 -32.28
CA THR A 317 5.85 10.20 -32.39
C THR A 317 5.91 9.29 -33.61
N ASN A 318 4.77 8.82 -34.13
CA ASN A 318 4.71 7.99 -35.34
C ASN A 318 4.51 8.78 -36.64
N VAL A 319 4.01 10.02 -36.55
CA VAL A 319 3.78 10.89 -37.73
C VAL A 319 5.01 11.74 -38.09
N LEU A 320 6.03 11.80 -37.23
CA LEU A 320 7.20 12.69 -37.33
C LEU A 320 8.50 11.90 -37.50
#